data_AF-A0A1M5HA51-F1
#
_entry.id   AF-A0A1M5HA51-F1
#
_cell.length_a   1.000
_cell.length_b   1.000
_cell.length_c   1.000
_cell.angle_alpha   90.00
_cell.angle_beta   90.00
_cell.angle_gamma   90.00
#
_symmetry.space_group_name_H-M   'P 1'
#
loop_
_entity.id
_entity.type
_entity.pdbx_description
1 polymer ?
#
loop_
_entity_poly.entity_id
_entity_poly.type
_entity_poly.pdbx_seq_one_letter_code
_entity_poly.pdbx_strand_id
1 'polypeptide(L)'
;MKISISPNANKNALKSHAWIGLAVSVLMYWVCFSGALSVFSQELLRWEQPHIADNLDYSPDTIQAAYEQFLTMQGGSAEGDIVVRLPTQDLPRARISADGEVWNIAPDGTLSEPSSTPITDLIVDLHVALHLPEDTGMMIVSMLGAMLSALIISGIIAHRRIFKDAFRLRTGNNEQLTQGDLHNRMSVWGLPFHLMIALTGVYFGLASFLTSFYADALYDGNKMDLFADIYGSSIQVEAQPQVANIAGALSELKRIAPDTQPIFVTLENATRDGQYILLSSQHMDKLIYAEQYRFDSYGNYINKVGYSDGKAGQQAIFSVYRIHFGHFGPETMKIFFGLMGFALTIISVTGINLWLAKRQKQDVLNQLWMGTVWGTPIAMVIAAIASLVIGLPTKPVFWFVLTAVLIGALLQKTLVKTHMSLLKILTALLVLLPVTHIVVHYPDVLVANSLVIDTAFIVFAACVWRYRVSRIRKGWLS
;
A
#
# COMPACT_ATOMS: atom_id res chain seq x y z
N MET A 1 -17.10 -32.16 -14.65
CA MET A 1 -15.79 -32.55 -15.23
C MET A 1 -14.85 -32.94 -14.07
N LYS A 2 -14.45 -34.21 -13.92
CA LYS A 2 -13.45 -34.60 -12.91
C LYS A 2 -12.06 -34.38 -13.51
N ILE A 3 -11.42 -33.26 -13.16
CA ILE A 3 -10.03 -33.01 -13.57
C ILE A 3 -9.14 -34.04 -12.85
N SER A 4 -8.66 -35.04 -13.60
CA SER A 4 -7.76 -36.08 -13.11
C SER A 4 -6.32 -35.59 -13.18
N ILE A 5 -5.83 -34.93 -12.13
CA ILE A 5 -4.41 -34.58 -11.98
C ILE A 5 -3.64 -35.89 -11.67
N SER A 6 -2.40 -36.06 -12.15
CA SER A 6 -1.58 -37.25 -11.81
C SER A 6 -1.02 -37.15 -10.37
N PRO A 7 -0.76 -38.27 -9.67
CA PRO A 7 -0.13 -38.26 -8.35
C PRO A 7 1.26 -37.58 -8.35
N ASN A 8 2.02 -37.73 -9.44
CA ASN A 8 3.33 -37.09 -9.61
C ASN A 8 3.23 -35.57 -9.71
N ALA A 9 2.21 -35.04 -10.42
CA ALA A 9 1.98 -33.61 -10.50
C ALA A 9 1.67 -32.99 -9.13
N ASN A 10 0.93 -33.70 -8.26
CA ASN A 10 0.66 -33.24 -6.89
C ASN A 10 1.95 -33.17 -6.05
N LYS A 11 2.75 -34.24 -6.04
CA LYS A 11 4.02 -34.28 -5.30
C LYS A 11 5.00 -33.19 -5.76
N ASN A 12 5.06 -32.93 -7.06
CA ASN A 12 5.91 -31.89 -7.61
C ASN A 12 5.39 -30.49 -7.26
N ALA A 13 4.08 -30.24 -7.38
CA ALA A 13 3.47 -28.98 -6.99
C ALA A 13 3.72 -28.64 -5.52
N LEU A 14 3.58 -29.61 -4.61
CA LEU A 14 3.85 -29.41 -3.19
C LEU A 14 5.32 -29.09 -2.91
N LYS A 15 6.25 -29.76 -3.61
CA LYS A 15 7.68 -29.46 -3.52
C LYS A 15 7.99 -28.05 -4.03
N SER A 16 7.48 -27.69 -5.20
CA SER A 16 7.66 -26.35 -5.78
C SER A 16 7.10 -25.27 -4.86
N HIS A 17 5.88 -25.47 -4.34
CA HIS A 17 5.26 -24.54 -3.39
C HIS A 17 6.14 -24.32 -2.15
N ALA A 18 6.66 -25.41 -1.56
CA ALA A 18 7.54 -25.31 -0.39
C ALA A 18 8.87 -24.59 -0.68
N TRP A 19 9.50 -24.87 -1.83
CA TRP A 19 10.78 -24.24 -2.21
C TRP A 19 10.62 -22.76 -2.55
N ILE A 20 9.61 -22.41 -3.35
CA ILE A 20 9.31 -21.01 -3.70
C ILE A 20 9.00 -20.24 -2.41
N GLY A 21 8.14 -20.79 -1.55
CA GLY A 21 7.72 -20.13 -0.31
C GLY A 21 8.89 -19.89 0.64
N LEU A 22 9.82 -20.84 0.73
CA LEU A 22 11.05 -20.67 1.52
C LEU A 22 11.96 -19.59 0.93
N ALA A 23 12.13 -19.57 -0.40
CA ALA A 23 13.00 -18.62 -1.09
C ALA A 23 12.57 -17.15 -0.89
N VAL A 24 11.26 -16.88 -0.85
CA VAL A 24 10.73 -15.51 -0.69
C VAL A 24 10.29 -15.17 0.72
N SER A 25 10.38 -16.11 1.65
CA SER A 25 9.77 -16.08 2.99
C SER A 25 9.76 -14.73 3.70
N VAL A 26 10.95 -14.18 3.98
CA VAL A 26 11.11 -12.91 4.71
C VAL A 26 10.56 -11.72 3.94
N LEU A 27 10.88 -11.64 2.64
CA LEU A 27 10.42 -10.52 1.80
C LEU A 27 8.90 -10.55 1.62
N MET A 28 8.33 -11.74 1.40
CA MET A 28 6.88 -11.92 1.30
C MET A 28 6.18 -11.53 2.61
N TYR A 29 6.75 -11.87 3.76
CA TYR A 29 6.23 -11.41 5.05
C TYR A 29 6.22 -9.87 5.14
N TRP A 30 7.33 -9.21 4.83
CA TRP A 30 7.41 -7.75 4.87
C TRP A 30 6.40 -7.10 3.92
N VAL A 31 6.38 -7.48 2.64
CA VAL A 31 5.45 -6.92 1.65
C VAL A 31 3.99 -7.14 2.06
N CYS A 32 3.63 -8.32 2.56
CA CYS A 32 2.26 -8.59 2.99
C CYS A 32 1.89 -7.80 4.26
N PHE A 33 2.80 -7.71 5.23
CA PHE A 33 2.55 -7.01 6.48
C PHE A 33 2.46 -5.50 6.29
N SER A 34 3.43 -4.90 5.59
CA SER A 34 3.38 -3.47 5.26
C SER A 34 2.21 -3.15 4.34
N GLY A 35 1.91 -4.00 3.35
CA GLY A 35 0.76 -3.84 2.47
C GLY A 35 -0.59 -3.82 3.21
N ALA A 36 -0.76 -4.71 4.20
CA ALA A 36 -1.96 -4.72 5.04
C ALA A 36 -2.13 -3.42 5.85
N LEU A 37 -1.02 -2.80 6.27
CA LEU A 37 -1.03 -1.49 6.95
C LEU A 37 -1.25 -0.34 5.97
N SER A 38 -0.65 -0.39 4.77
CA SER A 38 -0.77 0.63 3.71
C SER A 38 -2.20 0.85 3.21
N VAL A 39 -3.10 -0.13 3.40
CA VAL A 39 -4.54 0.04 3.15
C VAL A 39 -5.11 1.24 3.93
N PHE A 40 -4.53 1.54 5.09
CA PHE A 40 -4.93 2.64 5.98
C PHE A 40 -3.98 3.85 5.88
N SER A 41 -3.19 3.96 4.81
CA SER A 41 -2.17 5.00 4.66
C SER A 41 -2.73 6.42 4.72
N GLN A 42 -3.93 6.67 4.18
CA GLN A 42 -4.57 7.99 4.24
C GLN A 42 -4.99 8.36 5.67
N GLU A 43 -5.48 7.38 6.44
CA GLU A 43 -5.85 7.55 7.84
C GLU A 43 -4.61 7.71 8.73
N LEU A 44 -3.54 6.97 8.45
CA LEU A 44 -2.24 7.08 9.13
C LEU A 44 -1.58 8.44 8.88
N LEU A 45 -1.65 8.94 7.64
CA LEU A 45 -1.18 10.27 7.29
C LEU A 45 -1.92 11.36 8.08
N ARG A 46 -3.26 11.25 8.16
CA ARG A 46 -4.08 12.17 8.95
C ARG A 46 -3.83 12.05 10.44
N TRP A 47 -3.55 10.83 10.92
CA TRP A 47 -3.17 10.57 12.30
C TRP A 47 -1.82 11.20 12.63
N GLU A 48 -0.85 11.16 11.71
CA GLU A 48 0.49 11.75 11.89
C GLU A 48 0.49 13.29 11.92
N GLN A 49 -0.46 13.93 11.23
CA GLN A 49 -0.64 15.39 11.23
C GLN A 49 -2.08 15.77 11.60
N PRO A 50 -2.49 15.63 12.88
CA PRO A 50 -3.88 15.80 13.29
C PRO A 50 -4.32 17.28 13.36
N HIS A 51 -3.38 18.22 13.41
CA HIS A 51 -3.62 19.67 13.42
C HIS A 51 -4.02 20.22 12.05
N ILE A 52 -3.74 19.49 10.97
CA ILE A 52 -4.18 19.87 9.63
C ILE A 52 -5.68 19.57 9.50
N ALA A 53 -6.48 20.61 9.26
CA ALA A 53 -7.92 20.48 9.18
C ALA A 53 -8.36 19.60 8.00
N ASP A 54 -9.32 18.72 8.25
CA ASP A 54 -10.00 17.99 7.20
C ASP A 54 -11.07 18.90 6.57
N ASN A 55 -11.01 19.07 5.25
CA ASN A 55 -11.97 19.84 4.46
C ASN A 55 -12.21 19.15 3.11
N LEU A 56 -13.47 19.10 2.68
CA LEU A 56 -13.84 18.66 1.33
C LEU A 56 -14.20 19.83 0.42
N ASP A 57 -14.58 20.97 1.02
CA ASP A 57 -15.15 22.10 0.31
C ASP A 57 -14.04 23.07 -0.09
N TYR A 58 -13.35 22.76 -1.19
CA TYR A 58 -12.40 23.67 -1.83
C TYR A 58 -13.02 24.23 -3.10
N SER A 59 -13.12 25.56 -3.20
CA SER A 59 -13.59 26.21 -4.42
C SER A 59 -12.50 26.19 -5.50
N PRO A 60 -12.85 26.25 -6.81
CA PRO A 60 -11.86 26.40 -7.87
C PRO A 60 -10.90 27.58 -7.63
N ASP A 61 -11.41 28.70 -7.11
CA ASP A 61 -10.61 29.89 -6.80
C ASP A 61 -9.64 29.65 -5.63
N THR A 62 -10.05 28.86 -4.64
CA THR A 62 -9.19 28.44 -3.51
C THR A 62 -7.99 27.65 -4.03
N ILE A 63 -8.21 26.74 -4.98
CA ILE A 63 -7.14 25.93 -5.58
C ILE A 63 -6.23 26.79 -6.46
N GLN A 64 -6.81 27.74 -7.22
CA GLN A 64 -6.05 28.70 -8.02
C GLN A 64 -5.11 29.55 -7.15
N ALA A 65 -5.62 30.09 -6.04
CA ALA A 65 -4.83 30.91 -5.11
C ALA A 65 -3.65 30.11 -4.53
N ALA A 66 -3.87 28.86 -4.14
CA ALA A 66 -2.83 27.99 -3.63
C ALA A 66 -1.75 27.69 -4.68
N TYR A 67 -2.16 27.46 -5.94
CA TYR A 67 -1.24 27.27 -7.06
C TYR A 67 -0.39 28.51 -7.33
N GLU A 68 -1.00 29.70 -7.39
CA GLU A 68 -0.26 30.95 -7.62
C GLU A 68 0.72 31.26 -6.49
N GLN A 69 0.31 31.01 -5.24
CA GLN A 69 1.20 31.13 -4.08
C GLN A 69 2.38 30.14 -4.18
N PHE A 70 2.10 28.88 -4.53
CA PHE A 70 3.12 27.84 -4.70
C PHE A 70 4.13 28.22 -5.79
N LEU A 71 3.63 28.64 -6.94
CA LEU A 71 4.46 29.07 -8.06
C LEU A 71 5.35 30.27 -7.69
N THR A 72 4.80 31.23 -6.93
CA THR A 72 5.57 32.36 -6.40
C THR A 72 6.67 31.90 -5.45
N MET A 73 6.38 30.92 -4.59
CA MET A 73 7.38 30.34 -3.68
C MET A 73 8.51 29.62 -4.42
N GLN A 74 8.22 28.99 -5.56
CA GLN A 74 9.23 28.36 -6.43
C GLN A 74 9.98 29.37 -7.34
N GLY A 75 9.78 30.68 -7.16
CA GLY A 75 10.46 31.70 -7.95
C GLY A 75 9.86 31.92 -9.35
N GLY A 76 8.62 31.47 -9.58
CA GLY A 76 7.88 31.69 -10.82
C GLY A 76 8.07 30.60 -11.88
N SER A 77 8.82 29.54 -11.59
CA SER A 77 9.05 28.40 -12.49
C SER A 77 9.07 27.09 -11.70
N ALA A 78 8.72 25.98 -12.35
CA ALA A 78 8.90 24.63 -11.82
C ALA A 78 9.70 23.79 -12.82
N GLU A 79 10.58 22.91 -12.34
CA GLU A 79 11.39 22.05 -13.23
C GLU A 79 10.53 20.89 -13.78
N GLY A 80 9.76 20.24 -12.91
CA GLY A 80 8.84 19.16 -13.22
C GLY A 80 7.39 19.60 -13.43
N ASP A 81 6.49 18.64 -13.34
CA ASP A 81 5.04 18.90 -13.37
C ASP A 81 4.56 19.38 -12.00
N ILE A 82 3.59 20.29 -11.99
CA ILE A 82 2.92 20.70 -10.75
C ILE A 82 1.65 19.85 -10.61
N VAL A 83 1.55 19.12 -9.50
CA VAL A 83 0.40 18.25 -9.22
C VAL A 83 -0.35 18.77 -8.01
N VAL A 84 -1.63 19.09 -8.18
CA VAL A 84 -2.57 19.35 -7.10
C VAL A 84 -3.43 18.12 -6.88
N ARG A 85 -3.28 17.47 -5.73
CA ARG A 85 -4.21 16.45 -5.25
C ARG A 85 -5.41 17.15 -4.62
N LEU A 86 -6.58 16.93 -5.18
CA LEU A 86 -7.85 17.47 -4.68
C LEU A 86 -8.36 16.66 -3.49
N PRO A 87 -9.23 17.25 -2.63
CA PRO A 87 -9.76 16.55 -1.47
C PRO A 87 -10.69 15.43 -1.91
N THR A 88 -10.59 14.30 -1.22
CA THR A 88 -11.43 13.12 -1.47
C THR A 88 -11.98 12.60 -0.15
N GLN A 89 -13.00 11.75 -0.17
CA GLN A 89 -13.60 11.21 1.07
C GLN A 89 -12.57 10.42 1.92
N ASP A 90 -11.64 9.72 1.27
CA ASP A 90 -10.56 8.98 1.92
C ASP A 90 -9.41 9.86 2.43
N LEU A 91 -9.16 11.00 1.78
CA LEU A 91 -8.22 12.02 2.24
C LEU A 91 -8.85 13.40 2.01
N PRO A 92 -9.60 13.92 2.99
CA PRO A 92 -10.27 15.22 2.90
C PRO A 92 -9.28 16.36 3.12
N ARG A 93 -8.19 16.38 2.33
CA ARG A 93 -7.14 17.39 2.36
C ARG A 93 -6.64 17.60 0.94
N ALA A 94 -6.51 18.86 0.54
CA ALA A 94 -5.89 19.22 -0.72
C ALA A 94 -4.38 19.44 -0.52
N ARG A 95 -3.57 19.00 -1.48
CA ARG A 95 -2.11 19.13 -1.45
C ARG A 95 -1.58 19.53 -2.81
N ILE A 96 -0.53 20.32 -2.84
CA ILE A 96 0.20 20.68 -4.06
C ILE A 96 1.63 20.17 -3.97
N SER A 97 2.16 19.67 -5.06
CA SER A 97 3.53 19.16 -5.13
C SER A 97 4.20 19.47 -6.46
N ALA A 98 5.49 19.78 -6.39
CA ALA A 98 6.41 19.85 -7.53
C ALA A 98 7.83 19.60 -7.01
N ASP A 99 8.71 19.07 -7.87
CA ASP A 99 10.15 18.98 -7.61
C ASP A 99 10.52 18.29 -6.27
N GLY A 100 9.70 17.32 -5.85
CA GLY A 100 9.90 16.55 -4.62
C GLY A 100 9.38 17.24 -3.35
N GLU A 101 8.86 18.46 -3.44
CA GLU A 101 8.19 19.14 -2.34
C GLU A 101 6.68 18.89 -2.37
N VAL A 102 6.07 18.74 -1.20
CA VAL A 102 4.63 18.57 -1.04
C VAL A 102 4.15 19.53 0.05
N TRP A 103 3.15 20.34 -0.25
CA TRP A 103 2.57 21.33 0.65
C TRP A 103 1.07 21.09 0.86
N ASN A 104 0.62 21.25 2.10
CA ASN A 104 -0.80 21.18 2.46
C ASN A 104 -1.50 22.51 2.13
N ILE A 105 -2.67 22.43 1.48
CA ILE A 105 -3.50 23.60 1.14
C ILE A 105 -4.55 23.78 2.22
N ALA A 106 -4.54 24.94 2.89
CA ALA A 106 -5.54 25.30 3.89
C ALA A 106 -6.91 25.60 3.24
N PRO A 107 -8.02 25.50 4.00
CA PRO A 107 -9.36 25.78 3.46
C PRO A 107 -9.55 27.17 2.86
N ASP A 108 -8.75 28.15 3.26
CA ASP A 108 -8.76 29.52 2.73
C ASP A 108 -7.94 29.70 1.45
N GLY A 109 -7.24 28.65 0.99
CA GLY A 109 -6.43 28.66 -0.23
C GLY A 109 -4.97 29.05 0.01
N THR A 110 -4.57 29.27 1.27
CA THR A 110 -3.17 29.48 1.60
C THR A 110 -2.40 28.16 1.70
N LEU A 111 -1.11 28.20 1.40
CA LEU A 111 -0.19 27.11 1.72
C LEU A 111 0.14 27.15 3.21
N SER A 112 -0.11 26.04 3.89
CA SER A 112 0.13 25.91 5.33
C SER A 112 1.59 25.53 5.60
N GLU A 113 1.86 24.23 5.71
CA GLU A 113 3.18 23.67 5.96
C GLU A 113 3.49 22.54 4.97
N PRO A 114 4.78 22.18 4.81
CA PRO A 114 5.15 20.98 4.06
C PRO A 114 4.48 19.74 4.64
N SER A 115 3.93 18.89 3.78
CA SER A 115 3.40 17.58 4.14
C SER A 115 4.57 16.68 4.56
N SER A 116 4.65 16.34 5.85
CA SER A 116 5.69 15.45 6.39
C SER A 116 5.03 14.24 7.01
N THR A 117 5.27 13.06 6.41
CA THR A 117 4.58 11.82 6.77
C THR A 117 5.52 10.63 6.99
N PRO A 118 6.63 10.80 7.74
CA PRO A 118 7.69 9.80 7.83
C PRO A 118 7.25 8.43 8.36
N ILE A 119 6.18 8.33 9.15
CA ILE A 119 5.62 7.06 9.64
C ILE A 119 4.84 6.36 8.53
N THR A 120 4.01 7.12 7.82
CA THR A 120 3.27 6.59 6.67
C THR A 120 4.23 6.15 5.57
N ASP A 121 5.26 6.95 5.27
CA ASP A 121 6.28 6.67 4.26
C ASP A 121 7.10 5.42 4.62
N LEU A 122 7.44 5.22 5.90
CA LEU A 122 8.10 3.99 6.36
C LEU A 122 7.29 2.73 5.98
N ILE A 123 5.97 2.78 6.11
CA ILE A 123 5.10 1.64 5.87
C ILE A 123 4.92 1.44 4.35
N VAL A 124 4.59 2.51 3.63
CA VAL A 124 4.34 2.48 2.19
C VAL A 124 5.60 2.08 1.43
N ASP A 125 6.76 2.66 1.76
CA ASP A 125 8.01 2.38 1.06
C ASP A 125 8.54 0.98 1.34
N LEU A 126 8.28 0.41 2.52
CA LEU A 126 8.58 -1.00 2.77
C LEU A 126 7.72 -1.92 1.89
N HIS A 127 6.47 -1.55 1.62
CA HIS A 127 5.58 -2.31 0.74
C HIS A 127 5.96 -2.18 -0.74
N VAL A 128 6.16 -0.95 -1.22
CA VAL A 128 6.34 -0.64 -2.65
C VAL A 128 7.76 -0.93 -3.10
N ALA A 129 8.76 -0.65 -2.26
CA ALA A 129 10.16 -0.70 -2.66
C ALA A 129 11.10 -1.40 -1.66
N LEU A 130 10.59 -1.97 -0.56
CA LEU A 130 11.42 -2.58 0.50
C LEU A 130 12.48 -1.62 1.10
N HIS A 131 12.25 -0.31 1.04
CA HIS A 131 13.25 0.75 1.34
C HIS A 131 14.50 0.75 0.44
N LEU A 132 14.46 0.07 -0.70
CA LEU A 132 15.48 0.15 -1.75
C LEU A 132 15.19 1.36 -2.67
N PRO A 133 16.12 1.75 -3.55
CA PRO A 133 15.82 2.71 -4.62
C PRO A 133 14.57 2.29 -5.39
N GLU A 134 13.67 3.25 -5.65
CA GLU A 134 12.28 3.00 -6.05
C GLU A 134 12.16 2.01 -7.23
N ASP A 135 12.86 2.25 -8.34
CA ASP A 135 12.82 1.39 -9.51
C ASP A 135 13.21 -0.06 -9.21
N THR A 136 14.28 -0.24 -8.44
CA THR A 136 14.80 -1.57 -8.10
C THR A 136 13.89 -2.27 -7.10
N GLY A 137 13.44 -1.54 -6.08
CA GLY A 137 12.52 -2.04 -5.07
C GLY A 137 11.19 -2.49 -5.67
N MET A 138 10.59 -1.64 -6.49
CA MET A 138 9.32 -1.91 -7.16
C MET A 138 9.40 -3.11 -8.10
N MET A 139 10.51 -3.25 -8.83
CA MET A 139 10.78 -4.44 -9.65
C MET A 139 10.82 -5.71 -8.78
N ILE A 140 11.56 -5.70 -7.65
CA ILE A 140 11.66 -6.84 -6.73
C ILE A 140 10.29 -7.19 -6.14
N VAL A 141 9.54 -6.20 -5.65
CA VAL A 141 8.20 -6.40 -5.09
C VAL A 141 7.24 -6.99 -6.13
N SER A 142 7.32 -6.54 -7.38
CA SER A 142 6.50 -7.06 -8.48
C SER A 142 6.86 -8.51 -8.83
N MET A 143 8.15 -8.86 -8.78
CA MET A 143 8.59 -10.26 -8.88
C MET A 143 8.05 -11.11 -7.73
N LEU A 144 7.97 -10.58 -6.51
CA LEU A 144 7.33 -11.26 -5.39
C LEU A 144 5.84 -11.49 -5.66
N GLY A 145 5.13 -10.54 -6.27
CA GLY A 145 3.75 -10.72 -6.76
C GLY A 145 3.62 -11.89 -7.74
N ALA A 146 4.58 -12.06 -8.66
CA ALA A 146 4.60 -13.17 -9.60
C ALA A 146 4.88 -14.51 -8.89
N MET A 147 5.79 -14.51 -7.92
CA MET A 147 6.08 -15.69 -7.09
C MET A 147 4.89 -16.06 -6.19
N LEU A 148 4.14 -15.08 -5.67
CA LEU A 148 2.89 -15.31 -4.93
C LEU A 148 1.83 -15.93 -5.84
N SER A 149 1.70 -15.46 -7.09
CA SER A 149 0.80 -16.06 -8.08
C SER A 149 1.18 -17.53 -8.33
N ALA A 150 2.47 -17.84 -8.47
CA ALA A 150 2.96 -19.22 -8.60
C ALA A 150 2.70 -20.07 -7.34
N LEU A 151 2.83 -19.49 -6.14
CA LEU A 151 2.49 -20.15 -4.87
C LEU A 151 1.00 -20.50 -4.79
N ILE A 152 0.13 -19.58 -5.20
CA ILE A 152 -1.33 -19.78 -5.24
C ILE A 152 -1.68 -20.91 -6.21
N ILE A 153 -1.18 -20.84 -7.45
CA ILE A 153 -1.46 -21.86 -8.48
C ILE A 153 -0.96 -23.24 -8.03
N SER A 154 0.28 -23.32 -7.53
CA SER A 154 0.83 -24.59 -7.02
C SER A 154 0.08 -25.10 -5.79
N GLY A 155 -0.41 -24.22 -4.92
CA GLY A 155 -1.25 -24.57 -3.78
C GLY A 155 -2.60 -25.18 -4.18
N ILE A 156 -3.28 -24.60 -5.17
CA ILE A 156 -4.52 -25.14 -5.74
C ILE A 156 -4.29 -26.54 -6.32
N ILE A 157 -3.21 -26.71 -7.10
CA ILE A 157 -2.87 -27.99 -7.73
C ILE A 157 -2.55 -29.07 -6.68
N ALA A 158 -1.88 -28.68 -5.58
CA ALA A 158 -1.52 -29.60 -4.50
C ALA A 158 -2.75 -30.07 -3.68
N HIS A 159 -3.73 -29.18 -3.43
CA HIS A 159 -4.86 -29.46 -2.54
C HIS A 159 -6.13 -29.90 -3.29
N ARG A 160 -6.26 -31.20 -3.61
CA ARG A 160 -7.45 -31.77 -4.29
C ARG A 160 -8.78 -31.69 -3.53
N ARG A 161 -8.74 -31.43 -2.22
CA ARG A 161 -9.92 -31.31 -1.35
C ARG A 161 -10.07 -29.91 -0.73
N ILE A 162 -9.47 -28.90 -1.38
CA ILE A 162 -9.39 -27.51 -0.90
C ILE A 162 -10.71 -27.00 -0.30
N PHE A 163 -11.85 -27.26 -0.96
CA PHE A 163 -13.18 -26.84 -0.48
C PHE A 163 -13.78 -27.71 0.65
N LYS A 164 -13.45 -29.00 0.73
CA LYS A 164 -13.99 -29.90 1.78
C LYS A 164 -13.31 -29.69 3.13
N ASP A 165 -12.02 -29.34 3.11
CA ASP A 165 -11.23 -29.12 4.31
C ASP A 165 -11.27 -27.65 4.79
N ALA A 166 -11.76 -26.73 3.94
CA ALA A 166 -11.94 -25.32 4.25
C ALA A 166 -12.90 -25.04 5.43
N PHE A 167 -13.77 -25.97 5.82
CA PHE A 167 -14.79 -25.75 6.85
C PHE A 167 -14.54 -26.51 8.17
N ARG A 168 -13.39 -27.17 8.36
CA ARG A 168 -13.14 -28.04 9.53
C ARG A 168 -12.07 -27.51 10.49
N LEU A 169 -12.40 -26.59 11.41
CA LEU A 169 -11.46 -26.07 12.45
C LEU A 169 -11.14 -27.11 13.52
N ARG A 170 -9.86 -27.52 13.59
CA ARG A 170 -9.32 -28.31 14.68
C ARG A 170 -8.45 -27.42 15.56
N THR A 171 -9.09 -26.70 16.48
CA THR A 171 -8.38 -26.02 17.57
C THR A 171 -8.07 -27.03 18.67
N GLY A 172 -6.80 -27.20 19.02
CA GLY A 172 -6.37 -28.11 20.08
C GLY A 172 -5.01 -27.75 20.66
N ASN A 173 -4.40 -28.68 21.41
CA ASN A 173 -3.07 -28.49 22.02
C ASN A 173 -1.91 -28.63 21.02
N ASN A 174 -2.18 -29.07 19.79
CA ASN A 174 -1.16 -29.20 18.75
C ASN A 174 -1.06 -27.91 17.92
N GLU A 175 -0.01 -27.13 18.18
CA GLU A 175 0.24 -25.85 17.49
C GLU A 175 0.49 -26.05 15.99
N GLN A 176 1.20 -27.12 15.62
CA GLN A 176 1.50 -27.40 14.21
C GLN A 176 0.21 -27.66 13.41
N LEU A 177 -0.75 -28.38 13.99
CA LEU A 177 -2.07 -28.59 13.37
C LEU A 177 -2.85 -27.27 13.26
N THR A 178 -2.81 -26.44 14.30
CA THR A 178 -3.51 -25.14 14.29
C THR A 178 -2.94 -24.21 13.21
N GLN A 179 -1.62 -24.12 13.08
CA GLN A 179 -0.95 -23.33 12.05
C GLN A 179 -1.24 -23.87 10.64
N GLY A 180 -1.28 -25.20 10.47
CA GLY A 180 -1.65 -25.85 9.22
C GLY A 180 -3.09 -25.55 8.80
N ASP A 181 -4.02 -25.59 9.75
CA ASP A 181 -5.42 -25.24 9.54
C ASP A 181 -5.57 -23.76 9.14
N LEU A 182 -4.87 -22.85 9.81
CA LEU A 182 -4.88 -21.42 9.48
C LEU A 182 -4.33 -21.16 8.08
N HIS A 183 -3.14 -21.69 7.78
CA HIS A 183 -2.50 -21.55 6.47
C HIS A 183 -3.45 -22.00 5.34
N ASN A 184 -4.01 -23.21 5.48
CA ASN A 184 -4.88 -23.76 4.46
C ASN A 184 -6.16 -22.92 4.30
N ARG A 185 -6.87 -22.60 5.39
CA ARG A 185 -8.18 -21.95 5.27
C ARG A 185 -8.12 -20.52 4.83
N MET A 186 -7.19 -19.74 5.37
CA MET A 186 -7.02 -18.36 4.93
C MET A 186 -6.65 -18.34 3.43
N SER A 187 -5.86 -19.31 2.96
CA SER A 187 -5.54 -19.46 1.54
C SER A 187 -6.76 -19.83 0.68
N VAL A 188 -7.71 -20.63 1.19
CA VAL A 188 -8.93 -20.98 0.44
C VAL A 188 -9.94 -19.84 0.43
N TRP A 189 -10.25 -19.28 1.60
CA TRP A 189 -11.29 -18.25 1.75
C TRP A 189 -10.89 -16.93 1.10
N GLY A 190 -9.61 -16.56 1.20
CA GLY A 190 -9.07 -15.37 0.55
C GLY A 190 -8.66 -15.59 -0.91
N LEU A 191 -8.80 -16.79 -1.47
CA LEU A 191 -8.19 -17.17 -2.75
C LEU A 191 -8.43 -16.17 -3.89
N PRO A 192 -9.68 -15.72 -4.19
CA PRO A 192 -9.91 -14.79 -5.29
C PRO A 192 -9.21 -13.44 -5.05
N PHE A 193 -9.25 -12.97 -3.80
CA PHE A 193 -8.61 -11.72 -3.40
C PHE A 193 -7.08 -11.82 -3.47
N HIS A 194 -6.48 -12.88 -2.92
CA HIS A 194 -5.03 -13.05 -2.92
C HIS A 194 -4.47 -13.18 -4.33
N LEU A 195 -5.18 -13.88 -5.23
CA LEU A 195 -4.80 -13.96 -6.63
C LEU A 195 -4.91 -12.60 -7.33
N MET A 196 -5.99 -11.86 -7.09
CA MET A 196 -6.19 -10.51 -7.63
C MET A 196 -5.07 -9.56 -7.18
N ILE A 197 -4.75 -9.50 -5.89
CA ILE A 197 -3.68 -8.67 -5.34
C ILE A 197 -2.30 -9.10 -5.87
N ALA A 198 -2.05 -10.40 -5.96
CA ALA A 198 -0.79 -10.90 -6.51
C ALA A 198 -0.60 -10.45 -7.97
N LEU A 199 -1.62 -10.65 -8.82
CA LEU A 199 -1.57 -10.28 -10.25
C LEU A 199 -1.49 -8.77 -10.48
N THR A 200 -2.26 -7.99 -9.72
CA THR A 200 -2.19 -6.52 -9.81
C THR A 200 -0.85 -5.99 -9.29
N GLY A 201 -0.25 -6.62 -8.28
CA GLY A 201 1.11 -6.31 -7.82
C GLY A 201 2.21 -6.59 -8.86
N VAL A 202 2.04 -7.62 -9.72
CA VAL A 202 2.97 -7.87 -10.85
C VAL A 202 3.01 -6.68 -11.80
N TYR A 203 1.86 -6.05 -12.05
CA TYR A 203 1.73 -5.00 -13.05
C TYR A 203 2.61 -3.78 -12.75
N PHE A 204 2.67 -3.29 -11.51
CA PHE A 204 3.30 -2.00 -11.20
C PHE A 204 4.79 -1.91 -11.57
N GLY A 205 5.62 -2.87 -11.16
CA GLY A 205 7.07 -2.84 -11.44
C GLY A 205 7.49 -3.67 -12.66
N LEU A 206 6.57 -4.38 -13.32
CA LEU A 206 6.86 -5.08 -14.58
C LEU A 206 6.15 -4.44 -15.79
N ALA A 207 5.39 -3.35 -15.60
CA ALA A 207 4.72 -2.62 -16.68
C ALA A 207 5.68 -2.23 -17.80
N SER A 208 6.88 -1.73 -17.50
CA SER A 208 7.88 -1.36 -18.51
C SER A 208 8.42 -2.56 -19.30
N PHE A 209 8.59 -3.70 -18.63
CA PHE A 209 8.98 -4.95 -19.28
C PHE A 209 7.85 -5.49 -20.17
N LEU A 210 6.62 -5.52 -19.64
CA LEU A 210 5.43 -5.91 -20.39
C LEU A 210 5.22 -5.00 -21.62
N THR A 211 5.38 -3.69 -21.45
CA THR A 211 5.29 -2.70 -22.53
C THR A 211 6.33 -2.99 -23.61
N SER A 212 7.57 -3.29 -23.23
CA SER A 212 8.62 -3.63 -24.20
C SER A 212 8.28 -4.93 -24.95
N PHE A 213 7.83 -5.97 -24.24
CA PHE A 213 7.43 -7.24 -24.84
C PHE A 213 6.24 -7.09 -25.80
N TYR A 214 5.21 -6.34 -25.42
CA TYR A 214 4.04 -6.10 -26.27
C TYR A 214 4.37 -5.20 -27.46
N ALA A 215 5.25 -4.22 -27.30
CA ALA A 215 5.71 -3.39 -28.41
C ALA A 215 6.42 -4.25 -29.46
N ASP A 216 7.33 -5.13 -29.05
CA ASP A 216 8.03 -6.04 -29.96
C ASP A 216 7.06 -7.03 -30.64
N ALA A 217 6.06 -7.53 -29.91
CA ALA A 217 5.15 -8.55 -30.41
C ALA A 217 4.01 -8.01 -31.30
N LEU A 218 3.55 -6.78 -31.06
CA LEU A 218 2.31 -6.25 -31.65
C LEU A 218 2.48 -4.90 -32.38
N TYR A 219 3.60 -4.21 -32.19
CA TYR A 219 3.86 -2.86 -32.72
C TYR A 219 5.23 -2.74 -33.41
N ASP A 220 5.80 -3.86 -33.89
CA ASP A 220 7.12 -3.90 -34.55
C ASP A 220 8.26 -3.23 -33.74
N GLY A 221 8.16 -3.29 -32.40
CA GLY A 221 9.09 -2.64 -31.48
C GLY A 221 8.83 -1.15 -31.22
N ASN A 222 7.81 -0.55 -31.84
CA ASN A 222 7.45 0.85 -31.62
C ASN A 222 6.69 1.04 -30.30
N LYS A 223 7.44 1.36 -29.25
CA LYS A 223 6.90 1.64 -27.91
C LYS A 223 6.01 2.88 -27.86
N MET A 224 6.24 3.86 -28.74
CA MET A 224 5.49 5.11 -28.74
C MET A 224 4.05 4.90 -29.21
N ASP A 225 3.85 4.06 -30.23
CA ASP A 225 2.52 3.73 -30.74
C ASP A 225 1.72 2.91 -29.71
N LEU A 226 2.35 1.93 -29.06
CA LEU A 226 1.74 1.20 -27.95
C LEU A 226 1.38 2.14 -26.79
N PHE A 227 2.27 3.07 -26.44
CA PHE A 227 2.03 4.04 -25.39
C PHE A 227 0.86 4.96 -25.75
N ALA A 228 0.78 5.45 -26.99
CA ALA A 228 -0.33 6.28 -27.46
C ALA A 228 -1.67 5.50 -27.44
N ASP A 229 -1.66 4.21 -27.77
CA ASP A 229 -2.84 3.35 -27.73
C ASP A 229 -3.33 3.05 -26.30
N ILE A 230 -2.41 2.98 -25.32
CA ILE A 230 -2.76 2.70 -23.92
C ILE A 230 -3.03 4.00 -23.16
N TYR A 231 -2.12 4.97 -23.19
CA TYR A 231 -2.16 6.17 -22.35
C TYR A 231 -2.71 7.40 -23.08
N GLY A 232 -3.00 7.29 -24.39
CA GLY A 232 -3.39 8.40 -25.24
C GLY A 232 -2.19 9.12 -25.85
N SER A 233 -2.37 9.75 -27.00
CA SER A 233 -1.31 10.53 -27.65
C SER A 233 -0.98 11.79 -26.84
N SER A 234 0.28 12.22 -26.88
CA SER A 234 0.65 13.55 -26.43
C SER A 234 -0.06 14.61 -27.27
N ILE A 235 -0.33 15.77 -26.67
CA ILE A 235 -0.87 16.92 -27.37
C ILE A 235 0.22 17.98 -27.49
N GLN A 236 0.23 18.70 -28.60
CA GLN A 236 0.98 19.94 -28.71
C GLN A 236 -0.01 21.09 -28.53
N VAL A 237 0.28 21.96 -27.58
CA VAL A 237 -0.49 23.18 -27.36
C VAL A 237 0.42 24.35 -27.74
N GLU A 238 -0.10 25.28 -28.55
CA GLU A 238 0.62 26.51 -28.92
C GLU A 238 0.89 27.38 -27.69
N ALA A 239 1.77 28.38 -27.81
CA ALA A 239 2.22 29.25 -26.73
C ALA A 239 1.12 29.58 -25.71
N GLN A 240 1.33 29.13 -24.47
CA GLN A 240 0.37 29.23 -23.39
C GLN A 240 0.83 30.24 -22.34
N PRO A 241 -0.08 30.83 -21.55
CA PRO A 241 0.29 31.66 -20.41
C PRO A 241 1.11 30.86 -19.40
N GLN A 242 2.09 31.52 -18.78
CA GLN A 242 2.95 30.91 -17.76
C GLN A 242 2.16 30.52 -16.50
N VAL A 243 1.12 31.29 -16.15
CA VAL A 243 0.18 30.98 -15.06
C VAL A 243 -1.07 30.34 -15.67
N ALA A 244 -1.34 29.10 -15.30
CA ALA A 244 -2.50 28.36 -15.78
C ALA A 244 -3.80 28.76 -15.04
N ASN A 245 -4.92 28.77 -15.75
CA ASN A 245 -6.25 29.00 -15.19
C ASN A 245 -6.89 27.67 -14.73
N ILE A 246 -6.41 27.16 -13.59
CA ILE A 246 -6.94 25.95 -12.95
C ILE A 246 -8.40 26.14 -12.54
N ALA A 247 -8.77 27.32 -12.02
CA ALA A 247 -10.15 27.61 -11.62
C ALA A 247 -11.14 27.48 -12.79
N GLY A 248 -10.78 28.02 -13.95
CA GLY A 248 -11.54 27.89 -15.18
C GLY A 248 -11.70 26.44 -15.63
N ALA A 249 -10.60 25.68 -15.65
CA ALA A 249 -10.62 24.26 -16.02
C ALA A 249 -11.50 23.41 -15.09
N LEU A 250 -11.41 23.62 -13.77
CA LEU A 250 -12.25 22.92 -12.78
C LEU A 250 -13.74 23.27 -12.95
N SER A 251 -14.04 24.53 -13.22
CA SER A 251 -15.41 24.99 -13.47
C SER A 251 -15.98 24.38 -14.75
N GLU A 252 -15.17 24.34 -15.81
CA GLU A 252 -15.55 23.74 -17.09
C GLU A 252 -15.71 22.22 -16.99
N LEU A 253 -14.85 21.53 -16.23
CA LEU A 253 -14.98 20.10 -15.96
C LEU A 253 -16.34 19.77 -15.32
N LYS A 254 -16.76 20.58 -14.33
CA LYS A 254 -18.07 20.42 -13.68
C LYS A 254 -19.23 20.56 -14.67
N ARG A 255 -19.06 21.33 -15.74
CA ARG A 255 -20.06 21.50 -16.81
C ARG A 255 -20.10 20.31 -17.77
N ILE A 256 -18.94 19.81 -18.19
CA ILE A 256 -18.85 18.74 -19.22
C ILE A 256 -18.95 17.32 -18.65
N ALA A 257 -18.61 17.14 -17.37
CA ALA A 257 -18.60 15.85 -16.69
C ALA A 257 -19.16 15.97 -15.26
N PRO A 258 -20.45 16.37 -15.10
CA PRO A 258 -21.05 16.71 -13.81
C PRO A 258 -21.12 15.52 -12.83
N ASP A 259 -21.15 14.30 -13.35
CA ASP A 259 -21.27 13.07 -12.56
C ASP A 259 -19.91 12.48 -12.12
N THR A 260 -18.82 13.22 -12.33
CA THR A 260 -17.46 12.79 -11.98
C THR A 260 -16.90 13.58 -10.80
N GLN A 261 -15.95 13.00 -10.08
CA GLN A 261 -15.29 13.64 -8.93
C GLN A 261 -13.81 13.91 -9.24
N PRO A 262 -13.38 15.17 -9.37
CA PRO A 262 -12.00 15.49 -9.69
C PRO A 262 -11.08 15.15 -8.51
N ILE A 263 -9.96 14.48 -8.79
CA ILE A 263 -9.02 13.99 -7.78
C ILE A 263 -7.60 14.54 -7.96
N PHE A 264 -7.22 14.91 -9.18
CA PHE A 264 -5.94 15.56 -9.46
C PHE A 264 -6.09 16.65 -10.52
N VAL A 265 -5.32 17.71 -10.35
CA VAL A 265 -4.95 18.67 -11.39
C VAL A 265 -3.46 18.49 -11.62
N THR A 266 -3.05 18.16 -12.83
CA THR A 266 -1.63 18.13 -13.19
C THR A 266 -1.36 19.19 -14.25
N LEU A 267 -0.39 20.06 -13.98
CA LEU A 267 0.17 20.97 -14.97
C LEU A 267 1.37 20.29 -15.59
N GLU A 268 1.13 19.72 -16.76
CA GLU A 268 2.15 19.09 -17.58
C GLU A 268 3.01 20.17 -18.24
N ASN A 269 4.33 19.99 -18.25
CA ASN A 269 5.27 21.02 -18.72
C ASN A 269 5.03 22.38 -18.05
N ALA A 270 4.79 22.37 -16.73
CA ALA A 270 4.51 23.58 -15.97
C ALA A 270 5.55 24.68 -16.26
N THR A 271 5.07 25.90 -16.53
CA THR A 271 5.86 27.11 -16.81
C THR A 271 6.73 27.07 -18.06
N ARG A 272 6.55 26.05 -18.92
CA ARG A 272 7.31 25.81 -20.15
C ARG A 272 6.40 25.81 -21.38
N ASP A 273 7.02 25.84 -22.56
CA ASP A 273 6.30 25.70 -23.83
C ASP A 273 5.53 24.38 -23.89
N GLY A 274 4.29 24.45 -24.37
CA GLY A 274 3.39 23.28 -24.41
C GLY A 274 2.77 22.94 -23.05
N GLN A 275 2.73 23.87 -22.09
CA GLN A 275 1.99 23.69 -20.83
C GLN A 275 0.51 23.40 -21.10
N TYR A 276 -0.05 22.41 -20.40
CA TYR A 276 -1.50 22.17 -20.41
C TYR A 276 -1.98 21.61 -19.07
N ILE A 277 -3.29 21.70 -18.83
CA ILE A 277 -3.91 21.22 -17.60
C ILE A 277 -4.52 19.85 -17.87
N LEU A 278 -4.14 18.86 -17.07
CA LEU A 278 -4.69 17.51 -17.06
C LEU A 278 -5.50 17.29 -15.78
N LEU A 279 -6.83 17.29 -15.90
CA LEU A 279 -7.72 16.98 -14.78
C LEU A 279 -8.06 15.49 -14.78
N SER A 280 -7.65 14.78 -13.72
CA SER A 280 -8.07 13.40 -13.48
C SER A 280 -9.35 13.40 -12.65
N SER A 281 -10.43 12.84 -13.19
CA SER A 281 -11.74 12.79 -12.54
C SER A 281 -12.30 11.36 -12.47
N GLN A 282 -12.69 10.94 -11.26
CA GLN A 282 -13.19 9.60 -11.00
C GLN A 282 -14.64 9.44 -11.46
N HIS A 283 -14.89 8.34 -12.15
CA HIS A 283 -16.24 7.85 -12.47
C HIS A 283 -16.69 6.88 -11.38
N MET A 284 -17.84 7.13 -10.74
CA MET A 284 -18.31 6.28 -9.63
C MET A 284 -18.91 4.94 -10.10
N ASP A 285 -19.30 4.86 -11.37
CA ASP A 285 -19.93 3.71 -12.02
C ASP A 285 -18.95 2.81 -12.79
N LYS A 286 -17.65 3.15 -12.81
CA LYS A 286 -16.61 2.43 -13.58
C LYS A 286 -15.49 1.94 -12.67
N LEU A 287 -14.75 0.91 -13.10
CA LEU A 287 -13.59 0.40 -12.35
C LEU A 287 -12.27 1.09 -12.69
N ILE A 288 -12.23 1.89 -13.74
CA ILE A 288 -11.06 2.71 -14.07
C ILE A 288 -10.71 3.64 -12.90
N TYR A 289 -9.41 3.95 -12.76
CA TYR A 289 -8.95 4.83 -11.71
C TYR A 289 -9.58 6.22 -11.81
N ALA A 290 -9.41 6.88 -12.95
CA ALA A 290 -10.03 8.14 -13.32
C ALA A 290 -10.01 8.30 -14.84
N GLU A 291 -10.93 9.10 -15.38
CA GLU A 291 -10.78 9.65 -16.74
C GLU A 291 -9.88 10.88 -16.66
N GLN A 292 -9.14 11.14 -17.73
CA GLN A 292 -8.33 12.34 -17.85
C GLN A 292 -8.91 13.28 -18.89
N TYR A 293 -9.13 14.52 -18.48
CA TYR A 293 -9.65 15.60 -19.31
C TYR A 293 -8.54 16.65 -19.47
N ARG A 294 -8.23 16.99 -20.73
CA ARG A 294 -7.18 17.93 -21.10
C ARG A 294 -7.79 19.29 -21.38
N PHE A 295 -7.15 20.32 -20.86
CA PHE A 295 -7.50 21.72 -21.05
C PHE A 295 -6.25 22.49 -21.45
N ASP A 296 -6.42 23.56 -22.22
CA ASP A 296 -5.34 24.52 -22.42
C ASP A 296 -5.06 25.28 -21.12
N SER A 297 -3.99 26.09 -21.10
CA SER A 297 -3.65 26.85 -19.88
C SER A 297 -4.60 28.02 -19.61
N TYR A 298 -5.50 28.36 -20.55
CA TYR A 298 -6.59 29.32 -20.33
C TYR A 298 -7.82 28.67 -19.66
N GLY A 299 -7.84 27.35 -19.52
CA GLY A 299 -8.92 26.57 -18.93
C GLY A 299 -9.98 26.11 -19.93
N ASN A 300 -9.73 26.23 -21.25
CA ASN A 300 -10.65 25.73 -22.27
C ASN A 300 -10.46 24.23 -22.46
N TYR A 301 -11.58 23.50 -22.53
CA TYR A 301 -11.55 22.06 -22.76
C TYR A 301 -11.04 21.72 -24.16
N ILE A 302 -10.06 20.82 -24.24
CA ILE A 302 -9.49 20.30 -25.49
C ILE A 302 -10.18 18.98 -25.85
N ASN A 303 -9.95 17.96 -25.04
CA ASN A 303 -10.49 16.62 -25.21
C ASN A 303 -10.34 15.79 -23.92
N LYS A 304 -10.89 14.58 -23.92
CA LYS A 304 -10.59 13.55 -22.92
C LYS A 304 -9.71 12.47 -23.54
N VAL A 305 -8.95 11.78 -22.70
CA VAL A 305 -8.04 10.72 -23.13
C VAL A 305 -8.81 9.48 -23.58
N GLY A 306 -9.93 9.17 -22.91
CA GLY A 306 -10.82 8.07 -23.28
C GLY A 306 -10.62 6.82 -22.42
N TYR A 307 -10.11 6.95 -21.19
CA TYR A 307 -10.01 5.80 -20.28
C TYR A 307 -11.40 5.28 -19.88
N SER A 308 -12.43 6.10 -19.93
CA SER A 308 -13.79 5.74 -19.50
C SER A 308 -14.62 5.04 -20.58
N ASP A 309 -14.29 5.20 -21.86
CA ASP A 309 -15.05 4.68 -23.01
C ASP A 309 -14.19 4.20 -24.18
N GLY A 310 -12.87 4.09 -23.96
CA GLY A 310 -11.91 3.55 -24.93
C GLY A 310 -11.93 2.03 -25.02
N LYS A 311 -10.87 1.46 -25.61
CA LYS A 311 -10.74 0.01 -25.86
C LYS A 311 -10.79 -0.77 -24.53
N ALA A 312 -11.37 -1.98 -24.53
CA ALA A 312 -11.50 -2.79 -23.31
C ALA A 312 -10.16 -3.10 -22.61
N GLY A 313 -9.08 -3.30 -23.38
CA GLY A 313 -7.74 -3.52 -22.82
C GLY A 313 -7.21 -2.30 -22.06
N GLN A 314 -7.45 -1.10 -22.59
CA GLN A 314 -7.12 0.16 -21.93
C GLN A 314 -7.89 0.26 -20.61
N GLN A 315 -9.21 0.09 -20.63
CA GLN A 315 -10.03 0.11 -19.41
C GLN A 315 -9.55 -0.91 -18.36
N ALA A 316 -9.18 -2.12 -18.78
CA ALA A 316 -8.66 -3.15 -17.87
C ALA A 316 -7.34 -2.72 -17.21
N ILE A 317 -6.41 -2.16 -17.98
CA ILE A 317 -5.13 -1.64 -17.47
C ILE A 317 -5.38 -0.51 -16.45
N PHE A 318 -6.23 0.46 -16.78
CA PHE A 318 -6.56 1.58 -15.89
C PHE A 318 -7.41 1.18 -14.68
N SER A 319 -7.99 -0.02 -14.67
CA SER A 319 -8.69 -0.57 -13.51
C SER A 319 -7.74 -1.18 -12.48
N VAL A 320 -6.50 -1.55 -12.87
CA VAL A 320 -5.55 -2.24 -11.99
C VAL A 320 -5.29 -1.46 -10.71
N TYR A 321 -5.11 -0.15 -10.81
CA TYR A 321 -4.92 0.72 -9.64
C TYR A 321 -6.10 0.59 -8.69
N ARG A 322 -7.32 0.91 -9.16
CA ARG A 322 -8.51 0.92 -8.32
C ARG A 322 -8.77 -0.45 -7.67
N ILE A 323 -8.51 -1.54 -8.39
CA ILE A 323 -8.63 -2.92 -7.91
C ILE A 323 -7.58 -3.24 -6.84
N HIS A 324 -6.32 -2.85 -7.03
CA HIS A 324 -5.24 -3.14 -6.08
C HIS A 324 -5.42 -2.41 -4.75
N PHE A 325 -5.86 -1.15 -4.80
CA PHE A 325 -6.06 -0.31 -3.61
C PHE A 325 -7.46 -0.44 -2.99
N GLY A 326 -8.38 -1.14 -3.65
CA GLY A 326 -9.75 -1.32 -3.15
C GLY A 326 -10.63 -0.06 -3.22
N HIS A 327 -10.23 0.92 -4.04
CA HIS A 327 -10.87 2.24 -4.16
C HIS A 327 -12.15 2.24 -5.03
N PHE A 328 -12.92 1.15 -5.05
CA PHE A 328 -14.17 1.02 -5.84
C PHE A 328 -15.41 0.69 -5.00
N GLY A 329 -15.23 0.43 -3.70
CA GLY A 329 -16.33 0.10 -2.80
C GLY A 329 -16.57 1.18 -1.76
N PRO A 330 -17.63 1.04 -0.92
CA PRO A 330 -17.80 1.86 0.27
C PRO A 330 -16.62 1.68 1.23
N GLU A 331 -16.53 2.53 2.25
CA GLU A 331 -15.43 2.53 3.24
C GLU A 331 -15.18 1.15 3.90
N THR A 332 -16.24 0.33 4.04
CA THR A 332 -16.11 -1.05 4.52
C THR A 332 -15.20 -1.93 3.65
N MET A 333 -14.99 -1.57 2.39
CA MET A 333 -14.06 -2.25 1.47
C MET A 333 -12.61 -2.15 1.98
N LYS A 334 -12.22 -1.02 2.55
CA LYS A 334 -10.88 -0.85 3.16
C LYS A 334 -10.69 -1.83 4.31
N ILE A 335 -11.69 -1.98 5.17
CA ILE A 335 -11.65 -2.96 6.28
C ILE A 335 -11.50 -4.38 5.71
N PHE A 336 -12.25 -4.74 4.66
CA PHE A 336 -12.12 -6.03 4.00
C PHE A 336 -10.71 -6.25 3.42
N PHE A 337 -10.16 -5.26 2.72
CA PHE A 337 -8.79 -5.31 2.16
C PHE A 337 -7.75 -5.48 3.27
N GLY A 338 -7.85 -4.72 4.37
CA GLY A 338 -6.98 -4.84 5.53
C GLY A 338 -7.05 -6.24 6.14
N LEU A 339 -8.25 -6.78 6.37
CA LEU A 339 -8.44 -8.14 6.91
C LEU A 339 -7.85 -9.22 5.98
N MET A 340 -8.05 -9.10 4.66
CA MET A 340 -7.50 -10.05 3.70
C MET A 340 -5.98 -9.92 3.54
N GLY A 341 -5.45 -8.70 3.66
CA GLY A 341 -4.01 -8.42 3.74
C GLY A 341 -3.39 -9.08 4.98
N PHE A 342 -3.96 -8.88 6.16
CA PHE A 342 -3.50 -9.56 7.38
C PHE A 342 -3.65 -11.09 7.29
N ALA A 343 -4.70 -11.60 6.64
CA ALA A 343 -4.81 -13.03 6.37
C ALA A 343 -3.64 -13.52 5.51
N LEU A 344 -3.22 -12.76 4.50
CA LEU A 344 -2.04 -13.07 3.69
C LEU A 344 -0.75 -13.00 4.50
N THR A 345 -0.60 -12.03 5.40
CA THR A 345 0.51 -12.00 6.37
C THR A 345 0.54 -13.27 7.21
N ILE A 346 -0.60 -13.72 7.74
CA ILE A 346 -0.69 -14.95 8.55
C ILE A 346 -0.35 -16.19 7.71
N ILE A 347 -0.79 -16.26 6.45
CA ILE A 347 -0.43 -17.36 5.53
C ILE A 347 1.09 -17.40 5.32
N SER A 348 1.72 -16.25 5.09
CA SER A 348 3.17 -16.12 4.95
C SER A 348 3.90 -16.56 6.22
N VAL A 349 3.39 -16.17 7.40
CA VAL A 349 3.98 -16.56 8.69
C VAL A 349 3.85 -18.07 8.94
N THR A 350 2.63 -18.59 8.79
CA THR A 350 2.28 -19.99 9.07
C THR A 350 2.99 -20.97 8.14
N GLY A 351 3.20 -20.61 6.86
CA GLY A 351 3.92 -21.45 5.89
C GLY A 351 5.34 -21.80 6.34
N ILE A 352 6.08 -20.79 6.83
CA ILE A 352 7.44 -20.98 7.34
C ILE A 352 7.45 -21.66 8.70
N ASN A 353 6.50 -21.34 9.58
CA ASN A 353 6.35 -22.05 10.86
C ASN A 353 6.17 -23.57 10.65
N LEU A 354 5.39 -23.97 9.65
CA LEU A 354 5.18 -25.37 9.30
C LEU A 354 6.46 -26.03 8.76
N TRP A 355 7.22 -25.32 7.93
CA TRP A 355 8.52 -25.80 7.44
C TRP A 355 9.54 -25.97 8.58
N LEU A 356 9.66 -24.97 9.47
CA LEU A 356 10.51 -25.03 10.65
C LEU A 356 10.13 -26.19 11.58
N ALA A 357 8.83 -26.38 11.84
CA ALA A 357 8.34 -27.49 12.65
C ALA A 357 8.67 -28.86 12.04
N LYS A 358 8.56 -29.01 10.72
CA LYS A 358 8.88 -30.27 10.01
C LYS A 358 10.34 -30.68 10.11
N ARG A 359 11.26 -29.73 10.32
CA ARG A 359 12.68 -30.02 10.51
C ARG A 359 13.00 -30.68 11.85
N GLN A 360 12.05 -30.66 12.79
CA GLN A 360 12.18 -31.24 14.14
C GLN A 360 13.45 -30.77 14.89
N LYS A 361 13.96 -29.58 14.56
CA LYS A 361 15.15 -28.97 15.19
C LYS A 361 14.94 -27.47 15.39
N GLN A 362 15.29 -26.99 16.59
CA GLN A 362 15.35 -25.55 16.90
C GLN A 362 16.80 -25.07 16.79
N ASP A 363 17.02 -24.05 15.97
CA ASP A 363 18.34 -23.46 15.71
C ASP A 363 18.22 -21.97 15.38
N VAL A 364 19.31 -21.36 14.91
CA VAL A 364 19.43 -19.95 14.50
C VAL A 364 18.28 -19.50 13.60
N LEU A 365 17.83 -20.35 12.66
CA LEU A 365 16.76 -19.99 11.72
C LEU A 365 15.42 -19.80 12.43
N ASN A 366 15.16 -20.53 13.52
CA ASN A 366 13.96 -20.36 14.31
C ASN A 366 13.98 -19.02 15.07
N GLN A 367 15.14 -18.65 15.61
CA GLN A 367 15.33 -17.39 16.33
C GLN A 367 15.23 -16.19 15.40
N LEU A 368 15.92 -16.23 14.25
CA LEU A 368 15.85 -15.18 13.24
C LEU A 368 14.42 -15.00 12.73
N TRP A 369 13.74 -16.10 12.38
CA TRP A 369 12.36 -16.01 11.91
C TRP A 369 11.42 -15.39 12.96
N MET A 370 11.54 -15.81 14.22
CA MET A 370 10.74 -15.25 15.30
C MET A 370 11.05 -13.77 15.54
N GLY A 371 12.34 -13.41 15.49
CA GLY A 371 12.81 -12.04 15.58
C GLY A 371 12.36 -11.18 14.40
N THR A 372 12.30 -11.71 13.18
CA THR A 372 11.78 -10.99 12.02
C THR A 372 10.28 -10.73 12.17
N VAL A 373 9.49 -11.77 12.48
CA VAL A 373 8.02 -11.66 12.56
C VAL A 373 7.61 -10.67 13.66
N TRP A 374 8.12 -10.83 14.88
CA TRP A 374 7.70 -9.95 15.97
C TRP A 374 8.56 -8.69 16.12
N GLY A 375 9.79 -8.70 15.63
CA GLY A 375 10.68 -7.54 15.65
C GLY A 375 10.34 -6.48 14.60
N THR A 376 9.76 -6.86 13.46
CA THR A 376 9.32 -5.88 12.44
C THR A 376 8.30 -4.88 13.00
N PRO A 377 7.15 -5.30 13.61
CA PRO A 377 6.22 -4.33 14.21
C PRO A 377 6.83 -3.58 15.41
N ILE A 378 7.72 -4.22 16.19
CA ILE A 378 8.44 -3.52 17.26
C ILE A 378 9.30 -2.38 16.69
N ALA A 379 10.04 -2.65 15.61
CA ALA A 379 10.89 -1.68 14.96
C ALA A 379 10.09 -0.52 14.35
N MET A 380 8.93 -0.82 13.74
CA MET A 380 8.02 0.20 13.21
C MET A 380 7.49 1.11 14.33
N VAL A 381 7.02 0.53 15.44
CA VAL A 381 6.47 1.32 16.56
C VAL A 381 7.55 2.17 17.24
N ILE A 382 8.76 1.62 17.42
CA ILE A 382 9.88 2.41 17.99
C ILE A 382 10.30 3.53 17.04
N ALA A 383 10.36 3.27 15.73
CA ALA A 383 10.64 4.30 14.72
C ALA A 383 9.56 5.41 14.73
N ALA A 384 8.28 5.03 14.84
CA ALA A 384 7.19 5.98 14.96
C ALA A 384 7.29 6.85 16.22
N ILE A 385 7.50 6.25 17.39
CA ILE A 385 7.69 6.99 18.65
C ILE A 385 8.90 7.93 18.56
N ALA A 386 10.02 7.46 18.00
CA ALA A 386 11.23 8.27 17.84
C ALA A 386 11.00 9.46 16.89
N SER A 387 10.24 9.26 15.81
CA SER A 387 9.83 10.33 14.90
C SER A 387 8.94 11.36 15.60
N LEU A 388 7.89 10.91 16.30
CA LEU A 388 6.93 11.81 16.98
C LEU A 388 7.59 12.65 18.09
N VAL A 389 8.48 12.07 18.90
CA VAL A 389 9.01 12.74 20.10
C VAL A 389 10.21 13.64 19.77
N ILE A 390 11.09 13.21 18.87
CA ILE A 390 12.39 13.87 18.62
C ILE A 390 12.72 14.04 17.13
N GLY A 391 11.78 13.76 16.22
CA GLY A 391 11.96 14.00 14.78
C GLY A 391 13.04 13.12 14.12
N LEU A 392 13.34 11.94 14.67
CA LEU A 392 14.32 11.03 14.06
C LEU A 392 13.78 10.40 12.77
N PRO A 393 14.62 10.22 11.74
CA PRO A 393 14.20 9.58 10.49
C PRO A 393 13.80 8.13 10.75
N THR A 394 12.60 7.75 10.28
CA THR A 394 11.98 6.46 10.59
C THR A 394 12.71 5.27 9.97
N LYS A 395 13.15 5.35 8.70
CA LYS A 395 13.78 4.22 7.99
C LYS A 395 15.10 3.75 8.64
N PRO A 396 16.08 4.62 8.99
CA PRO A 396 17.29 4.20 9.69
C PRO A 396 17.00 3.63 11.07
N VAL A 397 16.07 4.24 11.83
CA VAL A 397 15.68 3.75 13.17
C VAL A 397 15.06 2.36 13.07
N PHE A 398 14.16 2.14 12.10
CA PHE A 398 13.55 0.83 11.84
C PHE A 398 14.61 -0.25 11.61
N TRP A 399 15.57 -0.04 10.70
CA TRP A 399 16.59 -1.04 10.40
C TRP A 399 17.55 -1.28 11.56
N PHE A 400 17.93 -0.23 12.30
CA PHE A 400 18.75 -0.36 13.49
C PHE A 400 18.05 -1.18 14.58
N VAL A 401 16.81 -0.84 14.90
CA VAL A 401 16.02 -1.54 15.92
C VAL A 401 15.75 -2.98 15.53
N LEU A 402 15.39 -3.25 14.27
CA LEU A 402 15.17 -4.61 13.79
C LEU A 402 16.44 -5.46 13.92
N THR A 403 17.60 -4.89 13.55
CA THR A 403 18.89 -5.56 13.71
C THR A 403 19.20 -5.85 15.18
N ALA A 404 18.97 -4.89 16.07
CA ALA A 404 19.15 -5.06 17.51
C ALA A 404 18.23 -6.17 18.09
N VAL A 405 16.97 -6.22 17.64
CA VAL A 405 16.01 -7.27 18.02
C VAL A 405 16.48 -8.64 17.52
N LEU A 406 16.98 -8.74 16.30
CA LEU A 406 17.52 -9.99 15.74
C LEU A 406 18.75 -10.48 16.52
N ILE A 407 19.68 -9.58 16.85
CA ILE A 407 20.84 -9.91 17.70
C ILE A 407 20.35 -10.38 19.08
N GLY A 408 19.42 -9.67 19.71
CA GLY A 408 18.84 -10.05 20.99
C GLY A 408 18.17 -11.43 20.96
N ALA A 409 17.43 -11.74 19.89
CA ALA A 409 16.80 -13.04 19.68
C ALA A 409 17.85 -14.18 19.58
N LEU A 410 18.96 -13.94 18.88
CA LEU A 410 20.06 -14.90 18.78
C LEU A 410 20.76 -15.12 20.13
N LEU A 411 20.99 -14.05 20.89
CA LEU A 411 21.63 -14.12 22.21
C LEU A 411 20.77 -14.85 23.24
N GLN A 412 19.44 -14.73 23.16
CA GLN A 412 18.53 -15.35 24.11
C GLN A 412 18.53 -16.89 24.03
N LYS A 413 18.89 -17.47 22.87
CA LYS A 413 19.04 -18.91 22.56
C LYS A 413 17.79 -19.80 22.75
N THR A 414 16.93 -19.50 23.73
CA THR A 414 15.69 -20.22 24.02
C THR A 414 14.50 -19.61 23.27
N LEU A 415 14.01 -20.30 22.24
CA LEU A 415 12.97 -19.79 21.33
C LEU A 415 11.71 -19.31 22.05
N VAL A 416 11.25 -20.08 23.04
CA VAL A 416 10.02 -19.74 23.77
C VAL A 416 10.20 -18.47 24.60
N LYS A 417 11.36 -18.28 25.23
CA LYS A 417 11.65 -17.05 25.97
C LYS A 417 11.73 -15.86 25.00
N THR A 418 12.37 -16.02 23.83
CA THR A 418 12.41 -14.99 22.78
C THR A 418 11.00 -14.56 22.38
N HIS A 419 10.15 -15.53 22.02
CA HIS A 419 8.78 -15.25 21.60
C HIS A 419 7.98 -14.51 22.69
N MET A 420 8.05 -14.98 23.95
CA MET A 420 7.31 -14.38 25.07
C MET A 420 7.82 -12.98 25.46
N SER A 421 9.12 -12.72 25.29
CA SER A 421 9.74 -11.40 25.46
C SER A 421 9.27 -10.43 24.37
N LEU A 422 9.34 -10.83 23.10
CA LEU A 422 8.93 -9.97 21.98
C LEU A 422 7.43 -9.63 22.05
N LEU A 423 6.56 -10.59 22.38
CA LEU A 423 5.14 -10.32 22.59
C LEU A 423 4.89 -9.31 23.73
N LYS A 424 5.65 -9.41 24.84
CA LYS A 424 5.55 -8.47 25.96
C LYS A 424 5.96 -7.06 25.52
N ILE A 425 7.10 -6.95 24.83
CA ILE A 425 7.63 -5.67 24.34
C ILE A 425 6.65 -5.03 23.36
N LEU A 426 6.17 -5.79 22.37
CA LEU A 426 5.21 -5.30 21.38
C LEU A 426 3.90 -4.84 22.05
N THR A 427 3.38 -5.60 23.02
CA THR A 427 2.18 -5.20 23.79
C THR A 427 2.39 -3.84 24.46
N ALA A 428 3.52 -3.64 25.14
CA ALA A 428 3.82 -2.39 25.83
C ALA A 428 3.98 -1.22 24.85
N LEU A 429 4.66 -1.45 23.73
CA LEU A 429 4.87 -0.43 22.69
C LEU A 429 3.57 -0.01 22.00
N LEU A 430 2.67 -0.96 21.71
CA LEU A 430 1.36 -0.66 21.11
C LEU A 430 0.44 0.14 22.05
N VAL A 431 0.70 0.12 23.37
CA VAL A 431 0.04 1.03 24.33
C VAL A 431 0.77 2.36 24.42
N LEU A 432 2.11 2.34 24.40
CA LEU A 432 2.92 3.55 24.49
C LEU A 432 2.75 4.47 23.28
N LEU A 433 2.56 3.93 22.09
CA LEU A 433 2.40 4.69 20.85
C LEU A 433 1.21 5.68 20.90
N PRO A 434 -0.05 5.25 21.16
CA PRO A 434 -1.17 6.18 21.25
C PRO A 434 -1.03 7.17 22.43
N VAL A 435 -0.42 6.75 23.56
CA VAL A 435 -0.11 7.68 24.66
C VAL A 435 0.87 8.76 24.21
N THR A 436 1.90 8.38 23.46
CA THR A 436 2.88 9.32 22.90
C THR A 436 2.21 10.27 21.93
N HIS A 437 1.41 9.74 21.01
CA HIS A 437 0.66 10.53 20.04
C HIS A 437 -0.24 11.58 20.72
N ILE A 438 -1.00 11.18 21.75
CA ILE A 438 -1.84 12.08 22.54
C ILE A 438 -0.99 13.16 23.23
N VAL A 439 0.13 12.80 23.86
CA VAL A 439 0.99 13.76 24.56
C VAL A 439 1.61 14.78 23.60
N VAL A 440 2.03 14.34 22.41
CA VAL A 440 2.72 15.20 21.41
C VAL A 440 1.74 16.14 20.73
N HIS A 441 0.54 15.67 20.38
CA HIS A 441 -0.41 16.43 19.55
C HIS A 441 -1.64 16.95 20.31
N TYR A 442 -1.62 17.00 21.65
CA TYR A 442 -2.73 17.61 22.39
C TYR A 442 -2.77 19.14 22.17
N PRO A 443 -3.93 19.75 21.85
CA PRO A 443 -5.28 19.18 21.81
C PRO A 443 -5.74 18.65 20.44
N ASP A 444 -4.97 18.87 19.37
CA ASP A 444 -5.33 18.53 17.97
C ASP A 444 -5.61 17.04 17.76
N VAL A 445 -5.07 16.17 18.60
CA VAL A 445 -5.34 14.72 18.63
C VAL A 445 -6.81 14.35 18.88
N LEU A 446 -7.64 15.27 19.40
CA LEU A 446 -9.04 15.01 19.76
C LEU A 446 -10.00 14.99 18.54
N VAL A 447 -9.47 14.71 17.34
CA VAL A 447 -10.24 14.49 16.12
C VAL A 447 -10.60 13.01 15.95
N ALA A 448 -11.71 12.74 15.27
CA ALA A 448 -12.26 11.38 15.14
C ALA A 448 -11.27 10.37 14.53
N ASN A 449 -10.53 10.78 13.48
CA ASN A 449 -9.53 9.93 12.83
C ASN A 449 -8.46 9.44 13.82
N SER A 450 -7.91 10.38 14.59
CA SER A 450 -6.86 10.09 15.56
C SER A 450 -7.33 9.14 16.65
N LEU A 451 -8.51 9.38 17.20
CA LEU A 451 -9.12 8.52 18.22
C LEU A 451 -9.37 7.09 17.71
N VAL A 452 -9.79 6.93 16.45
CA VAL A 452 -10.02 5.61 15.84
C VAL A 452 -8.71 4.84 15.69
N ILE A 453 -7.66 5.47 15.16
CA ILE A 453 -6.35 4.83 14.97
C ILE A 453 -5.69 4.49 16.31
N ASP A 454 -5.72 5.42 17.27
CA ASP A 454 -5.19 5.17 18.62
C ASP A 454 -5.93 4.02 19.32
N THR A 455 -7.25 3.98 19.19
CA THR A 455 -8.06 2.87 19.70
C THR A 455 -7.71 1.55 19.03
N ALA A 456 -7.46 1.55 17.72
CA ALA A 456 -7.03 0.36 16.99
C ALA A 456 -5.71 -0.19 17.54
N PHE A 457 -4.71 0.66 17.82
CA PHE A 457 -3.45 0.24 18.45
C PHE A 457 -3.67 -0.39 19.83
N ILE A 458 -4.55 0.18 20.66
CA ILE A 458 -4.91 -0.40 21.97
C ILE A 458 -5.61 -1.76 21.81
N VAL A 459 -6.52 -1.90 20.86
CA VAL A 459 -7.19 -3.18 20.56
C VAL A 459 -6.17 -4.22 20.09
N PHE A 460 -5.23 -3.85 19.23
CA PHE A 460 -4.13 -4.75 18.83
C PHE A 460 -3.23 -5.12 20.01
N ALA A 461 -2.91 -4.19 20.91
CA ALA A 461 -2.18 -4.49 22.14
C ALA A 461 -2.92 -5.54 22.99
N ALA A 462 -4.24 -5.39 23.15
CA ALA A 462 -5.06 -6.36 23.88
C ALA A 462 -5.08 -7.75 23.20
N CYS A 463 -5.11 -7.80 21.88
CA CYS A 463 -5.01 -9.05 21.11
C CYS A 463 -3.66 -9.76 21.31
N VAL A 464 -2.55 -9.02 21.21
CA VAL A 464 -1.19 -9.54 21.43
C VAL A 464 -1.02 -10.01 22.87
N TRP A 465 -1.51 -9.23 23.85
CA TRP A 465 -1.53 -9.60 25.26
C TRP A 465 -2.31 -10.89 25.51
N ARG A 466 -3.54 -10.97 24.99
CA ARG A 466 -4.41 -12.16 25.14
C ARG A 466 -3.77 -13.39 24.52
N TYR A 467 -3.16 -13.24 23.35
CA TYR A 467 -2.39 -14.30 22.70
C TYR A 467 -1.24 -14.78 23.59
N ARG A 468 -0.44 -13.85 24.10
CA ARG A 468 0.67 -14.16 25.04
C ARG A 468 0.17 -14.90 26.27
N VAL A 469 -0.87 -14.40 26.96
CA VAL A 469 -1.46 -15.03 28.14
C VAL A 469 -1.95 -16.45 27.84
N SER A 470 -2.59 -16.65 26.68
CA SER A 470 -3.01 -17.99 26.24
C SER A 470 -1.83 -18.95 26.09
N ARG A 471 -0.62 -18.49 25.71
CA ARG A 471 0.57 -19.34 25.60
C ARG A 471 1.14 -19.72 26.96
N ILE A 472 1.21 -18.80 27.91
CA ILE A 472 1.66 -19.13 29.27
C ILE A 472 0.66 -20.07 29.97
N ARG A 473 -0.66 -19.92 29.77
CA ARG A 473 -1.66 -20.89 30.25
C ARG A 473 -1.49 -22.30 29.66
N LYS A 474 -0.89 -22.42 28.48
CA LYS A 474 -0.54 -23.70 27.84
C LYS A 474 0.81 -24.28 28.28
N GLY A 475 1.46 -23.72 29.31
CA GLY A 475 2.70 -24.24 29.87
C GLY A 475 3.97 -23.88 29.07
N TRP A 476 3.94 -22.82 28.28
CA TRP A 476 5.13 -22.44 27.48
C TRP A 476 6.31 -21.95 28.34
N LEU A 477 6.06 -21.50 29.57
CA LEU A 477 7.09 -21.01 30.50
C LEU A 477 7.30 -21.93 31.71
N SER A 478 6.64 -23.09 31.76
CA SER A 478 6.77 -24.07 32.84
C SER A 478 7.91 -25.03 32.64
#